data_AF-A0AA96IBH6-F1
#
_entry.id   AF-A0AA96IBH6-F1
#
_cell.length_a   1.000
_cell.length_b   1.000
_cell.length_c   1.000
_cell.angle_alpha   90.00
_cell.angle_beta   90.00
_cell.angle_gamma   90.00
#
_symmetry.space_group_name_H-M   'P 1'
#
loop_
_entity.id
_entity.type
_entity.pdbx_description
1 polymer ?
#
loop_
_entity_poly.entity_id
_entity_poly.type
_entity_poly.pdbx_seq_one_letter_code
_entity_poly.pdbx_strand_id
1 'polypeptide(L)'
;MSEKNEFVKKTSYRKKRYFVYAIVSIISLVMPFIQINGNQLFLLSFDKKQFHLMGTAFDMQELYLMPFLLMLLFIGIFAITSIGGRAWCGWACPQTIFRVIYRDLIESTLLKLRRIKNKQKDIDLSKNENKIKKFIGVILWSILSLVAASNFMWYFVPPQDFFAYIQDPLEHMFLIGIVLSIAAFLIYDVIILKEDFCVYICPYSRVQSVLYDNNTYQAIYSTKRGGKIYDENKEKVVWKIKDLPDPANECTACEACVTVCPTHIDIRKGLQLECINCLECVDACTTVMGKLGKPSLVQWSSTNTIVENKPTKLLRKTTIMYFISLTITFALLFAMSGEKEYMLLNVNKDTELYKIKDGNVVSNNYLLLFQNTESKTLTYELEIVDNPDIKITRFEPFTLSPGKMAKKVVILETDKLLVDNNLKDTPITVTIKAYAKEDPEKVKVFRKATFFFPRSDKLQK
;
A
#
# COMPACT_ATOMS: atom_id res chain seq x y z
N MET A 1 -48.50 2.38 -21.18
CA MET A 1 -47.99 1.70 -19.97
C MET A 1 -46.87 0.72 -20.36
N SER A 2 -45.69 1.21 -20.76
CA SER A 2 -44.56 0.33 -21.18
C SER A 2 -43.14 0.93 -21.04
N GLU A 3 -42.95 2.26 -21.05
CA GLU A 3 -41.57 2.83 -20.97
C GLU A 3 -41.02 3.03 -19.53
N LYS A 4 -41.83 2.90 -18.48
CA LYS A 4 -41.43 3.27 -17.10
C LYS A 4 -40.34 2.38 -16.47
N ASN A 5 -39.91 1.30 -17.12
CA ASN A 5 -39.06 0.28 -16.48
C ASN A 5 -37.60 0.25 -16.94
N GLU A 6 -37.19 1.00 -17.97
CA GLU A 6 -35.79 0.96 -18.42
C GLU A 6 -34.83 1.52 -17.36
N PHE A 7 -35.19 2.64 -16.74
CA PHE A 7 -34.38 3.28 -15.70
C PHE A 7 -34.29 2.48 -14.39
N VAL A 8 -35.32 1.69 -14.07
CA VAL A 8 -35.37 0.84 -12.85
C VAL A 8 -34.67 -0.51 -13.09
N LYS A 9 -34.57 -0.97 -14.35
CA LYS A 9 -33.88 -2.22 -14.73
C LYS A 9 -32.36 -2.18 -14.50
N LYS A 10 -31.77 -1.00 -14.31
CA LYS A 10 -30.33 -0.88 -14.06
C LYS A 10 -29.97 -1.52 -12.71
N THR A 11 -29.06 -2.49 -12.73
CA THR A 11 -28.54 -3.14 -11.52
C THR A 11 -28.01 -2.10 -10.53
N SER A 12 -28.55 -2.10 -9.31
CA SER A 12 -28.15 -1.20 -8.21
C SER A 12 -26.65 -1.27 -7.92
N TYR A 13 -26.00 -0.10 -7.81
CA TYR A 13 -24.60 0.02 -7.44
C TYR A 13 -24.28 -0.64 -6.12
N ARG A 14 -25.20 -0.60 -5.14
CA ARG A 14 -25.07 -1.31 -3.87
C ARG A 14 -24.81 -2.81 -4.06
N LYS A 15 -25.56 -3.48 -4.95
CA LYS A 15 -25.36 -4.92 -5.22
C LYS A 15 -24.02 -5.20 -5.90
N LYS A 16 -23.63 -4.37 -6.88
CA LYS A 16 -22.31 -4.46 -7.52
C LYS A 16 -21.19 -4.31 -6.50
N ARG A 17 -21.37 -3.42 -5.54
CA ARG A 17 -20.40 -3.15 -4.49
C ARG A 17 -20.24 -4.33 -3.53
N TYR A 18 -21.34 -4.99 -3.14
CA TYR A 18 -21.26 -6.23 -2.35
C TYR A 18 -20.50 -7.35 -3.09
N PHE A 19 -20.68 -7.45 -4.41
CA PHE A 19 -19.91 -8.38 -5.24
C PHE A 19 -18.42 -8.02 -5.26
N VAL A 20 -18.07 -6.75 -5.44
CA VAL A 20 -16.67 -6.29 -5.37
C VAL A 20 -16.07 -6.53 -3.98
N TYR A 21 -16.81 -6.26 -2.90
CA TYR A 21 -16.35 -6.55 -1.55
C TYR A 21 -16.07 -8.03 -1.34
N ALA A 22 -16.94 -8.92 -1.82
CA ALA A 22 -16.71 -10.35 -1.74
C ALA A 22 -15.43 -10.75 -2.49
N ILE A 23 -15.23 -10.24 -3.72
CA ILE A 23 -14.00 -10.50 -4.49
C ILE A 23 -12.76 -10.00 -3.74
N VAL A 24 -12.76 -8.75 -3.29
CA VAL A 24 -11.60 -8.15 -2.59
C VAL A 24 -11.28 -8.90 -1.31
N SER A 25 -12.30 -9.27 -0.52
CA SER A 25 -12.11 -10.07 0.69
C SER A 25 -11.58 -11.47 0.40
N ILE A 26 -12.08 -12.15 -0.63
CA ILE A 26 -11.58 -13.48 -1.04
C ILE A 26 -10.13 -13.38 -1.51
N ILE A 27 -9.82 -12.41 -2.39
CA ILE A 27 -8.45 -12.18 -2.86
C ILE A 27 -7.53 -11.91 -1.68
N SER A 28 -7.94 -11.07 -0.73
CA SER A 28 -7.11 -10.78 0.44
C SER A 28 -6.89 -12.00 1.33
N LEU A 29 -7.89 -12.85 1.53
CA LEU A 29 -7.77 -14.05 2.36
C LEU A 29 -6.94 -15.15 1.70
N VAL A 30 -7.03 -15.30 0.38
CA VAL A 30 -6.37 -16.39 -0.36
C VAL A 30 -4.96 -16.02 -0.77
N MET A 31 -4.68 -14.75 -1.08
CA MET A 31 -3.39 -14.29 -1.60
C MET A 31 -2.19 -14.72 -0.74
N PRO A 32 -2.21 -14.61 0.60
CA PRO A 32 -1.07 -15.02 1.44
C PRO A 32 -0.75 -16.53 1.39
N PHE A 33 -1.67 -17.37 0.92
CA PHE A 33 -1.49 -18.81 0.81
C PHE A 33 -0.92 -19.27 -0.53
N ILE A 34 -0.91 -18.38 -1.53
CA ILE A 34 -0.43 -18.71 -2.87
C ILE A 34 1.10 -18.69 -2.86
N GLN A 35 1.69 -19.86 -3.12
CA GLN A 35 3.14 -20.04 -3.21
C GLN A 35 3.56 -20.31 -4.65
N ILE A 36 4.63 -19.65 -5.08
CA ILE A 36 5.28 -19.86 -6.37
C ILE A 36 6.76 -20.14 -6.07
N ASN A 37 7.27 -21.29 -6.51
CA ASN A 37 8.67 -21.71 -6.29
C ASN A 37 9.11 -21.72 -4.80
N GLY A 38 8.20 -22.04 -3.88
CA GLY A 38 8.46 -22.06 -2.43
C GLY A 38 8.39 -20.69 -1.74
N ASN A 39 8.17 -19.61 -2.49
CA ASN A 39 7.99 -18.25 -1.96
C ASN A 39 6.53 -17.82 -2.04
N GLN A 40 6.07 -17.03 -1.06
CA GLN A 40 4.71 -16.45 -1.11
C GLN A 40 4.56 -15.44 -2.25
N LEU A 41 3.33 -15.27 -2.76
CA LEU A 41 3.03 -14.28 -3.79
C LEU A 41 3.30 -12.85 -3.32
N PHE A 42 2.94 -12.55 -2.07
CA PHE A 42 3.27 -11.31 -1.40
C PHE A 42 3.46 -11.58 0.09
N LEU A 43 4.64 -11.27 0.62
CA LEU A 43 4.96 -11.39 2.04
C LEU A 43 6.03 -10.37 2.39
N LEU A 44 5.81 -9.58 3.44
CA LEU A 44 6.84 -8.72 4.02
C LEU A 44 7.30 -9.34 5.35
N SER A 45 8.28 -10.24 5.28
CA SER A 45 8.77 -10.93 6.46
C SER A 45 9.82 -10.10 7.18
N PHE A 46 9.45 -9.59 8.37
CA PHE A 46 10.41 -8.92 9.25
C PHE A 46 11.37 -9.90 9.93
N ASP A 47 10.92 -11.13 10.19
CA ASP A 47 11.72 -12.19 10.81
C ASP A 47 12.86 -12.64 9.89
N LYS A 48 12.51 -12.98 8.63
CA LYS A 48 13.48 -13.41 7.62
C LYS A 48 14.19 -12.25 6.93
N LYS A 49 13.79 -10.99 7.21
CA LYS A 49 14.26 -9.76 6.52
C LYS A 49 14.17 -9.89 4.99
N GLN A 50 13.08 -10.47 4.52
CA GLN A 50 12.83 -10.78 3.13
C GLN A 50 11.49 -10.20 2.69
N PHE A 51 11.47 -9.63 1.49
CA PHE A 51 10.27 -9.20 0.81
C PHE A 51 10.00 -10.14 -0.35
N HIS A 52 8.90 -10.88 -0.30
CA HIS A 52 8.48 -11.77 -1.37
C HIS A 52 7.50 -11.02 -2.27
N LEU A 53 7.80 -10.98 -3.57
CA LEU A 53 6.91 -10.41 -4.59
C LEU A 53 6.87 -11.34 -5.80
N MET A 54 5.67 -11.76 -6.19
CA MET A 54 5.42 -12.63 -7.34
C MET A 54 6.24 -13.94 -7.34
N GLY A 55 6.52 -14.51 -6.17
CA GLY A 55 7.31 -15.74 -6.03
C GLY A 55 8.83 -15.54 -5.98
N THR A 56 9.32 -14.30 -6.02
CA THR A 56 10.74 -13.97 -5.85
C THR A 56 10.94 -13.37 -4.46
N ALA A 57 11.90 -13.90 -3.70
CA ALA A 57 12.33 -13.33 -2.43
C ALA A 57 13.47 -12.33 -2.66
N PHE A 58 13.24 -11.08 -2.26
CA PHE A 58 14.22 -10.01 -2.24
C PHE A 58 14.73 -9.84 -0.81
N ASP A 59 16.04 -9.79 -0.64
CA ASP A 59 16.62 -9.49 0.66
C ASP A 59 16.45 -7.99 0.98
N MET A 60 16.35 -7.62 2.26
CA MET A 60 16.25 -6.22 2.68
C MET A 60 17.47 -5.38 2.26
N GLN A 61 18.58 -6.00 1.84
CA GLN A 61 19.72 -5.29 1.23
C GLN A 61 19.51 -4.97 -0.26
N GLU A 62 18.66 -5.71 -0.97
CA GLU A 62 18.27 -5.46 -2.37
C GLU A 62 17.14 -4.39 -2.48
N LEU A 63 16.88 -3.66 -1.39
CA LEU A 63 15.81 -2.67 -1.27
C LEU A 63 15.93 -1.47 -2.22
N TYR A 64 17.01 -1.34 -3.00
CA TYR A 64 17.16 -0.23 -3.95
C TYR A 64 16.05 -0.22 -5.02
N LEU A 65 15.41 -1.37 -5.28
CA LEU A 65 14.24 -1.47 -6.16
C LEU A 65 12.92 -1.05 -5.48
N MET A 66 12.84 -1.07 -4.15
CA MET A 66 11.60 -0.78 -3.41
C MET A 66 11.12 0.66 -3.54
N PRO A 67 11.96 1.71 -3.54
CA PRO A 67 11.52 3.06 -3.82
C PRO A 67 10.72 3.17 -5.12
N PHE A 68 11.15 2.50 -6.19
CA PHE A 68 10.44 2.49 -7.47
C PHE A 68 9.11 1.75 -7.39
N LEU A 69 9.06 0.61 -6.69
CA LEU A 69 7.82 -0.13 -6.45
C LEU A 69 6.81 0.72 -5.65
N LEU A 70 7.27 1.39 -4.59
CA LEU A 70 6.46 2.29 -3.78
C LEU A 70 5.99 3.50 -4.59
N MET A 71 6.87 4.12 -5.39
CA MET A 71 6.50 5.20 -6.31
C MET A 71 5.41 4.76 -7.27
N LEU A 72 5.54 3.58 -7.89
CA LEU A 72 4.53 3.02 -8.80
C LEU A 72 3.19 2.84 -8.09
N LEU A 73 3.21 2.31 -6.86
CA LEU A 73 2.01 2.14 -6.04
C LEU A 73 1.34 3.50 -5.71
N PHE A 74 2.08 4.48 -5.19
CA PHE A 74 1.54 5.78 -4.81
C PHE A 74 1.05 6.59 -6.02
N ILE A 75 1.87 6.69 -7.08
CA ILE A 75 1.50 7.41 -8.31
C ILE A 75 0.29 6.72 -8.98
N GLY A 76 0.25 5.38 -8.96
CA GLY A 76 -0.87 4.61 -9.50
C GLY A 76 -2.17 4.89 -8.76
N ILE A 77 -2.12 4.91 -7.42
CA ILE A 77 -3.27 5.28 -6.58
C ILE A 77 -3.73 6.71 -6.87
N PHE A 78 -2.81 7.66 -7.06
CA PHE A 78 -3.15 9.05 -7.39
C PHE A 78 -3.74 9.18 -8.80
N ALA A 79 -3.22 8.46 -9.78
CA ALA A 79 -3.75 8.43 -11.14
C ALA A 79 -5.21 7.92 -11.16
N ILE A 80 -5.46 6.80 -10.49
CA ILE A 80 -6.81 6.24 -10.36
C ILE A 80 -7.73 7.19 -9.59
N THR A 81 -7.24 7.83 -8.52
CA THR A 81 -7.99 8.83 -7.73
C THR A 81 -8.36 10.04 -8.57
N SER A 82 -7.46 10.55 -9.41
CA SER A 82 -7.74 11.73 -10.24
C SER A 82 -8.91 11.45 -11.20
N ILE A 83 -9.02 10.22 -11.72
CA ILE A 83 -10.09 9.81 -12.63
C ILE A 83 -11.38 9.47 -11.85
N GLY A 84 -11.29 8.55 -10.89
CA GLY A 84 -12.43 7.95 -10.19
C GLY A 84 -12.81 8.60 -8.87
N GLY A 85 -12.14 9.69 -8.49
CA GLY A 85 -12.30 10.34 -7.20
C GLY A 85 -12.09 9.37 -6.04
N ARG A 86 -13.06 9.35 -5.11
CA ARG A 86 -13.07 8.49 -3.92
C ARG A 86 -13.63 7.09 -4.16
N ALA A 87 -13.58 6.59 -5.41
CA ALA A 87 -14.04 5.23 -5.71
C ALA A 87 -13.36 4.17 -4.83
N TRP A 88 -12.06 4.31 -4.53
CA TRP A 88 -11.37 3.39 -3.60
C TRP A 88 -12.06 3.31 -2.22
N CYS A 89 -12.36 4.47 -1.61
CA CYS A 89 -13.03 4.55 -0.31
C CYS A 89 -14.39 3.85 -0.33
N GLY A 90 -15.14 3.98 -1.42
CA GLY A 90 -16.44 3.36 -1.56
C GLY A 90 -16.37 1.86 -1.89
N TRP A 91 -15.38 1.40 -2.63
CA TRP A 91 -15.45 0.11 -3.33
C TRP A 91 -14.42 -0.95 -2.90
N ALA A 92 -13.29 -0.56 -2.31
CA ALA A 92 -12.23 -1.51 -1.93
C ALA A 92 -11.62 -1.25 -0.54
N CYS A 93 -11.87 -0.09 0.06
CA CYS A 93 -11.35 0.25 1.38
C CYS A 93 -11.81 -0.74 2.47
N PRO A 94 -10.88 -1.37 3.23
CA PRO A 94 -11.22 -2.32 4.30
C PRO A 94 -12.19 -1.73 5.32
N GLN A 95 -12.00 -0.46 5.70
CA GLN A 95 -12.89 0.25 6.62
C GLN A 95 -14.36 0.18 6.19
N THR A 96 -14.61 0.50 4.92
CA THR A 96 -15.97 0.52 4.36
C THR A 96 -16.53 -0.90 4.24
N ILE A 97 -15.70 -1.87 3.85
CA ILE A 97 -16.08 -3.28 3.76
C ILE A 97 -16.53 -3.79 5.14
N PHE A 98 -15.71 -3.58 6.18
CA PHE A 98 -16.01 -3.98 7.55
C PHE A 98 -17.30 -3.34 8.08
N ARG A 99 -17.46 -2.02 7.88
CA ARG A 99 -18.69 -1.30 8.24
C ARG A 99 -19.92 -1.84 7.52
N VAL A 100 -19.80 -2.21 6.25
CA VAL A 100 -20.91 -2.78 5.48
C VAL A 100 -21.24 -4.20 5.93
N ILE A 101 -20.23 -5.04 6.22
CA ILE A 101 -20.46 -6.38 6.78
C ILE A 101 -21.19 -6.25 8.13
N TYR A 102 -20.74 -5.36 9.01
CA TYR A 102 -21.39 -5.17 10.30
C TYR A 102 -22.82 -4.60 10.16
N ARG A 103 -22.99 -3.47 9.48
CA ARG A 103 -24.29 -2.77 9.42
C ARG A 103 -25.28 -3.43 8.47
N ASP A 104 -24.87 -3.77 7.25
CA ASP A 104 -25.79 -4.21 6.19
C ASP A 104 -26.02 -5.73 6.26
N LEU A 105 -24.97 -6.53 6.51
CA LEU A 105 -25.10 -7.99 6.61
C LEU A 105 -25.56 -8.42 8.01
N ILE A 106 -24.86 -8.05 9.08
CA ILE A 106 -25.18 -8.49 10.45
C ILE A 106 -26.41 -7.76 11.00
N GLU A 107 -26.37 -6.43 11.15
CA GLU A 107 -27.47 -5.69 11.80
C GLU A 107 -28.76 -5.67 10.96
N SER A 108 -28.64 -5.44 9.65
CA SER A 108 -29.83 -5.25 8.79
C SER A 108 -30.39 -6.56 8.24
N THR A 109 -29.54 -7.46 7.73
CA THR A 109 -30.01 -8.67 7.04
C THR A 109 -30.24 -9.83 8.00
N LEU A 110 -29.27 -10.13 8.88
CA LEU A 110 -29.35 -11.25 9.81
C LEU A 110 -30.26 -10.94 11.01
N LEU A 111 -30.05 -9.80 11.67
CA LEU A 111 -30.74 -9.46 12.93
C LEU A 111 -31.97 -8.57 12.74
N LYS A 112 -32.16 -7.99 11.55
CA LYS A 112 -33.28 -7.09 11.19
C LYS A 112 -33.45 -5.90 12.14
N LEU A 113 -32.36 -5.42 12.74
CA LEU A 113 -32.32 -4.26 13.64
C LEU A 113 -32.44 -2.93 12.89
N ARG A 114 -31.95 -2.89 11.65
CA ARG A 114 -31.88 -1.67 10.84
C ARG A 114 -32.43 -1.88 9.43
N ARG A 115 -32.92 -0.80 8.83
CA ARG A 115 -33.36 -0.78 7.42
C ARG A 115 -32.24 -0.21 6.56
N ILE A 116 -31.81 -0.94 5.54
CA ILE A 116 -30.74 -0.50 4.61
C ILE A 116 -31.14 0.80 3.87
N LYS A 117 -32.44 1.07 3.70
CA LYS A 117 -32.94 2.30 3.05
C LYS A 117 -32.83 3.56 3.93
N ASN A 118 -32.66 3.41 5.24
CA ASN A 118 -32.47 4.53 6.15
C ASN A 118 -31.32 4.20 7.13
N LYS A 119 -30.13 4.63 6.73
CA LYS A 119 -28.86 4.45 7.44
C LYS A 119 -28.53 5.61 8.38
N GLN A 120 -29.42 6.60 8.53
CA GLN A 120 -29.27 7.68 9.50
C GLN A 120 -30.08 7.45 10.78
N LYS A 121 -31.12 6.60 10.73
CA LYS A 121 -31.91 6.28 11.93
C LYS A 121 -31.15 5.34 12.87
N ASP A 122 -30.94 5.75 14.11
CA ASP A 122 -30.34 4.91 15.14
C ASP A 122 -31.23 3.73 15.55
N ILE A 123 -30.59 2.71 16.12
CA ILE A 123 -31.25 1.49 16.59
C ILE A 123 -32.00 1.85 17.88
N ASP A 124 -33.30 1.53 17.91
CA ASP A 124 -34.10 1.68 19.12
C ASP A 124 -33.74 0.57 20.12
N LEU A 125 -32.95 0.92 21.13
CA LEU A 125 -32.52 0.02 22.20
C LEU A 125 -33.49 -0.03 23.39
N SER A 126 -34.66 0.60 23.29
CA SER A 126 -35.66 0.58 24.37
C SER A 126 -36.21 -0.82 24.60
N LYS A 127 -36.28 -1.64 23.54
CA LYS A 127 -36.74 -3.03 23.60
C LYS A 127 -35.61 -3.98 23.98
N ASN A 128 -35.85 -4.85 24.96
CA ASN A 128 -34.87 -5.86 25.38
C ASN A 128 -34.49 -6.83 24.25
N GLU A 129 -35.42 -7.15 23.35
CA GLU A 129 -35.16 -7.96 22.15
C GLU A 129 -34.06 -7.33 21.27
N ASN A 130 -34.09 -6.01 21.09
CA ASN A 130 -33.11 -5.29 20.28
C ASN A 130 -31.74 -5.24 20.95
N LYS A 131 -31.69 -5.20 22.29
CA LYS A 131 -30.44 -5.28 23.06
C LYS A 131 -29.76 -6.64 22.87
N ILE A 132 -30.53 -7.73 22.97
CA ILE A 132 -30.01 -9.09 22.78
C ILE A 132 -29.49 -9.27 21.35
N LYS A 133 -30.27 -8.84 20.35
CA LYS A 133 -29.84 -8.87 18.94
C LYS A 133 -28.56 -8.06 18.74
N LYS A 134 -28.46 -6.86 19.32
CA LYS A 134 -27.26 -6.03 19.22
C LYS A 134 -26.05 -6.73 19.83
N PHE A 135 -26.20 -7.35 20.99
CA PHE A 135 -25.16 -8.14 21.63
C PHE A 135 -24.67 -9.31 20.77
N ILE A 136 -25.60 -10.08 20.17
CA ILE A 136 -25.27 -11.14 19.21
C ILE A 136 -24.49 -10.57 18.02
N GLY A 137 -24.90 -9.42 17.50
CA GLY A 137 -24.20 -8.74 16.41
C GLY A 137 -22.76 -8.35 16.77
N VAL A 138 -22.53 -7.90 18.01
CA VAL A 138 -21.19 -7.62 18.54
C VAL A 138 -20.36 -8.89 18.62
N ILE A 139 -20.88 -10.00 19.14
CA ILE A 139 -20.17 -11.28 19.21
C ILE A 139 -19.76 -11.76 17.81
N LEU A 140 -20.69 -11.73 16.85
CA LEU A 140 -20.41 -12.11 15.47
C LEU A 140 -19.31 -11.24 14.86
N TRP A 141 -19.33 -9.93 15.12
CA TRP A 141 -18.28 -9.03 14.67
C TRP A 141 -16.93 -9.26 15.36
N SER A 142 -16.93 -9.60 16.64
CA SER A 142 -15.70 -9.93 17.37
C SER A 142 -15.01 -11.15 16.76
N ILE A 143 -15.76 -12.18 16.39
CA ILE A 143 -15.23 -13.37 15.69
C ILE A 143 -14.64 -12.96 14.33
N LEU A 144 -15.36 -12.16 13.54
CA LEU A 144 -14.87 -11.69 12.24
C LEU A 144 -13.66 -10.76 12.37
N SER A 145 -13.59 -9.95 13.42
CA SER A 145 -12.45 -9.08 13.72
C SER A 145 -11.19 -9.89 14.03
N LEU A 146 -11.32 -11.03 14.73
CA LEU A 146 -10.20 -11.95 14.93
C LEU A 146 -9.70 -12.53 13.60
N VAL A 147 -10.61 -12.99 12.74
CA VAL A 147 -10.24 -13.49 11.40
C VAL A 147 -9.57 -12.40 10.56
N ALA A 148 -10.09 -11.17 10.59
CA ALA A 148 -9.51 -10.04 9.87
C ALA A 148 -8.12 -9.66 10.41
N ALA A 149 -7.93 -9.71 11.73
CA ALA A 149 -6.64 -9.48 12.37
C ALA A 149 -5.62 -10.57 12.02
N SER A 150 -6.02 -11.85 12.05
CA SER A 150 -5.18 -12.97 11.59
C SER A 150 -4.81 -12.82 10.12
N ASN A 151 -5.76 -12.46 9.26
CA ASN A 151 -5.52 -12.22 7.85
C ASN A 151 -4.49 -11.11 7.61
N PHE A 152 -4.56 -10.02 8.36
CA PHE A 152 -3.54 -8.97 8.30
C PHE A 152 -2.15 -9.52 8.67
N MET A 153 -2.05 -10.39 9.67
CA MET A 153 -0.78 -11.00 10.07
C MET A 153 -0.18 -11.94 9.02
N TRP A 154 -0.99 -12.59 8.19
CA TRP A 154 -0.50 -13.47 7.12
C TRP A 154 0.34 -12.75 6.06
N TYR A 155 0.23 -11.42 5.97
CA TYR A 155 1.08 -10.60 5.09
C TYR A 155 2.48 -10.32 5.66
N PHE A 156 2.70 -10.60 6.95
CA PHE A 156 3.97 -10.38 7.65
C PHE A 156 4.62 -11.67 8.16
N VAL A 157 3.79 -12.67 8.48
CA VAL A 157 4.20 -13.99 8.93
C VAL A 157 3.62 -15.02 7.95
N PRO A 158 4.44 -15.93 7.38
CA PRO A 158 3.92 -16.99 6.52
C PRO A 158 2.76 -17.74 7.18
N PRO A 159 1.68 -18.07 6.46
CA PRO A 159 0.52 -18.72 7.07
C PRO A 159 0.86 -20.04 7.79
N GLN A 160 1.79 -20.82 7.25
CA GLN A 160 2.26 -22.08 7.85
C GLN A 160 2.86 -21.85 9.24
N ASP A 161 3.78 -20.89 9.34
CA ASP A 161 4.42 -20.48 10.60
C ASP A 161 3.37 -19.90 11.56
N PHE A 162 2.44 -19.08 11.06
CA PHE A 162 1.37 -18.48 11.86
C PHE A 162 0.46 -19.52 12.52
N PHE A 163 0.04 -20.56 11.79
CA PHE A 163 -0.80 -21.63 12.36
C PHE A 163 -0.04 -22.49 13.36
N ALA A 164 1.27 -22.73 13.15
CA ALA A 164 2.11 -23.38 14.15
C ALA A 164 2.21 -22.52 15.43
N TYR A 165 2.44 -21.22 15.30
CA TYR A 165 2.57 -20.31 16.45
C TYR A 165 1.29 -20.17 17.28
N ILE A 166 0.11 -20.34 16.67
CA ILE A 166 -1.16 -20.34 17.40
C ILE A 166 -1.38 -21.62 18.22
N GLN A 167 -0.72 -22.74 17.86
CA GLN A 167 -0.84 -24.00 18.61
C GLN A 167 -0.16 -23.94 19.97
N ASP A 168 0.90 -23.12 20.10
CA ASP A 168 1.61 -22.87 21.37
C ASP A 168 1.56 -21.38 21.78
N PRO A 169 0.41 -20.89 22.30
CA PRO A 169 0.22 -19.48 22.62
C PRO A 169 1.18 -18.86 23.62
N LEU A 170 1.67 -19.67 24.55
CA LEU A 170 2.52 -19.22 25.65
C LEU A 170 3.94 -18.87 25.18
N GLU A 171 4.44 -19.56 24.15
CA GLU A 171 5.76 -19.28 23.55
C GLU A 171 5.70 -18.12 22.54
N HIS A 172 4.52 -17.86 21.96
CA HIS A 172 4.31 -16.85 20.93
C HIS A 172 3.40 -15.68 21.37
N MET A 173 3.51 -15.29 22.64
CA MET A 173 2.71 -14.20 23.24
C MET A 173 2.76 -12.88 22.46
N PHE A 174 3.89 -12.56 21.83
CA PHE A 174 4.03 -11.33 21.05
C PHE A 174 3.09 -11.32 19.82
N LEU A 175 3.06 -12.41 19.06
CA LEU A 175 2.18 -12.54 17.88
C LEU A 175 0.71 -12.44 18.28
N ILE A 176 0.34 -13.17 19.33
CA ILE A 176 -1.04 -13.21 19.83
C ILE A 176 -1.45 -11.84 20.39
N GLY A 177 -0.56 -11.18 21.12
CA GLY A 177 -0.76 -9.81 21.61
C GLY A 177 -1.07 -8.83 20.47
N ILE A 178 -0.35 -8.92 19.34
CA ILE A 178 -0.63 -8.11 18.15
C ILE A 178 -1.99 -8.44 17.54
N VAL A 179 -2.30 -9.73 17.33
CA VAL A 179 -3.60 -10.16 16.76
C VAL A 179 -4.77 -9.66 17.62
N LEU A 180 -4.69 -9.85 18.94
CA LEU A 180 -5.72 -9.39 19.87
C LEU A 180 -5.83 -7.87 19.90
N SER A 181 -4.71 -7.15 19.84
CA SER A 181 -4.70 -5.68 19.80
C SER A 181 -5.36 -5.15 18.53
N ILE A 182 -5.06 -5.74 17.37
CA ILE A 182 -5.69 -5.39 16.09
C ILE A 182 -7.17 -5.73 16.13
N ALA A 183 -7.55 -6.91 16.63
CA ALA A 183 -8.95 -7.30 16.73
C ALA A 183 -9.74 -6.36 17.66
N ALA A 184 -9.18 -5.99 18.82
CA ALA A 184 -9.78 -5.03 19.74
C ALA A 184 -9.96 -3.66 19.09
N PHE A 185 -8.96 -3.19 18.33
CA PHE A 185 -9.05 -1.96 17.56
C PHE A 185 -10.16 -2.03 16.49
N LEU A 186 -10.27 -3.13 15.73
CA LEU A 186 -11.33 -3.30 14.73
C LEU A 186 -12.73 -3.38 15.34
N ILE A 187 -12.87 -3.98 16.53
CA ILE A 187 -14.13 -3.99 17.29
C ILE A 187 -14.51 -2.57 17.69
N TYR A 188 -13.57 -1.82 18.29
CA TYR A 188 -13.79 -0.44 18.70
C TYR A 188 -14.14 0.46 17.50
N ASP A 189 -13.34 0.38 16.44
CA ASP A 189 -13.50 1.20 15.26
C ASP A 189 -14.84 0.95 14.57
N VAL A 190 -15.18 -0.31 14.30
CA VAL A 190 -16.41 -0.61 13.55
C VAL A 190 -17.66 -0.40 14.40
N ILE A 191 -17.65 -0.63 15.71
CA ILE A 191 -18.85 -0.49 16.53
C ILE A 191 -19.06 0.95 16.99
N ILE A 192 -17.99 1.63 17.42
CA ILE A 192 -18.03 2.93 18.09
C ILE A 192 -17.67 4.06 17.12
N LEU A 193 -16.49 4.04 16.50
CA LEU A 193 -16.04 5.11 15.58
C LEU A 193 -16.84 5.13 14.27
N LYS A 194 -17.31 3.98 13.79
CA LYS A 194 -18.21 3.88 12.63
C LYS A 194 -17.63 4.60 11.39
N GLU A 195 -18.41 5.47 10.77
CA GLU A 195 -18.01 6.30 9.63
C GLU A 195 -17.19 7.55 10.03
N ASP A 196 -17.12 7.88 11.31
CA ASP A 196 -16.34 9.04 11.80
C ASP A 196 -14.84 8.85 11.55
N PHE A 197 -14.37 7.60 11.49
CA PHE A 197 -13.02 7.29 11.05
C PHE A 197 -12.74 7.86 9.64
N CYS A 198 -13.64 7.68 8.69
CA CYS A 198 -13.47 8.17 7.32
C CYS A 198 -13.59 9.69 7.20
N VAL A 199 -14.33 10.32 8.12
CA VAL A 199 -14.63 11.75 8.12
C VAL A 199 -13.50 12.54 8.81
N TYR A 200 -13.07 12.10 9.99
CA TYR A 200 -12.20 12.88 10.87
C TYR A 200 -10.78 12.34 10.98
N ILE A 201 -10.59 11.01 10.94
CA ILE A 201 -9.30 10.36 11.23
C ILE A 201 -8.50 10.09 9.95
N CYS A 202 -9.16 9.59 8.91
CA CYS A 202 -8.51 9.11 7.70
C CYS A 202 -7.81 10.27 6.94
N PRO A 203 -6.46 10.29 6.87
CA PRO A 203 -5.74 11.37 6.18
C PRO A 203 -5.96 11.32 4.66
N TYR A 204 -6.23 10.12 4.13
CA TYR A 204 -6.47 9.90 2.71
C TYR A 204 -7.69 10.66 2.20
N SER A 205 -8.76 10.79 2.99
CA SER A 205 -9.97 11.53 2.57
C SER A 205 -9.67 12.99 2.24
N ARG A 206 -8.77 13.61 3.00
CA ARG A 206 -8.36 15.02 2.83
C ARG A 206 -7.39 15.18 1.67
N VAL A 207 -6.35 14.36 1.59
CA VAL A 207 -5.36 14.42 0.50
C VAL A 207 -6.02 14.21 -0.85
N GLN A 208 -6.96 13.26 -0.96
CA GLN A 208 -7.65 13.01 -2.22
C GLN A 208 -8.46 14.19 -2.72
N SER A 209 -8.99 15.04 -1.85
CA SER A 209 -9.80 16.19 -2.27
C SER A 209 -8.99 17.24 -3.04
N VAL A 210 -7.68 17.31 -2.81
CA VAL A 210 -6.74 18.17 -3.56
C VAL A 210 -6.48 17.64 -4.96
N LEU A 211 -6.68 16.33 -5.18
CA LEU A 211 -6.48 15.67 -6.48
C LEU A 211 -7.72 15.75 -7.39
N TYR A 212 -8.81 16.34 -6.91
CA TYR A 212 -10.05 16.43 -7.65
C TYR A 212 -10.02 17.60 -8.63
N ASP A 213 -10.59 17.38 -9.80
CA ASP A 213 -10.89 18.44 -10.75
C ASP A 213 -12.31 18.27 -11.32
N ASN A 214 -12.73 19.23 -12.15
CA ASN A 214 -14.09 19.22 -12.71
C ASN A 214 -14.38 18.04 -13.65
N ASN A 215 -13.37 17.22 -14.00
CA ASN A 215 -13.49 16.00 -14.79
C ASN A 215 -13.38 14.72 -13.95
N THR A 216 -13.19 14.80 -12.63
CA THR A 216 -13.19 13.64 -11.74
C THR A 216 -14.61 13.09 -11.58
N TYR A 217 -14.76 11.77 -11.67
CA TYR A 217 -16.05 11.11 -11.47
C TYR A 217 -16.42 11.03 -9.98
N GLN A 218 -17.61 11.51 -9.64
CA GLN A 218 -18.14 11.50 -8.28
C GLN A 218 -19.68 11.45 -8.29
N ALA A 219 -20.30 11.19 -7.14
CA ALA A 219 -21.74 11.37 -7.00
C ALA A 219 -22.07 12.87 -6.99
N ILE A 220 -22.92 13.33 -7.91
CA ILE A 220 -23.32 14.74 -8.02
C ILE A 220 -24.83 14.84 -8.19
N TYR A 221 -25.45 15.76 -7.45
CA TYR A 221 -26.84 16.17 -7.64
C TYR A 221 -26.93 17.26 -8.71
N SER A 222 -27.82 17.08 -9.70
CA SER A 222 -28.06 18.08 -10.74
C SER A 222 -28.94 19.21 -10.22
N THR A 223 -28.32 20.33 -9.85
CA THR A 223 -29.03 21.55 -9.41
C THR A 223 -29.81 22.21 -10.54
N LYS A 224 -29.36 22.08 -11.80
CA LYS A 224 -30.08 22.60 -12.98
C LYS A 224 -31.42 21.93 -13.21
N ARG A 225 -31.53 20.62 -12.95
CA ARG A 225 -32.76 19.85 -13.19
C ARG A 225 -33.59 19.66 -11.92
N GLY A 226 -32.92 19.51 -10.78
CA GLY A 226 -33.58 19.28 -9.50
C GLY A 226 -33.89 20.56 -8.71
N GLY A 227 -33.36 21.71 -9.12
CA GLY A 227 -33.44 22.95 -8.36
C GLY A 227 -32.43 23.02 -7.21
N LYS A 228 -32.13 24.25 -6.77
CA LYS A 228 -31.31 24.51 -5.58
C LYS A 228 -32.14 24.29 -4.32
N ILE A 229 -31.72 23.34 -3.49
CA ILE A 229 -32.38 22.99 -2.21
C ILE A 229 -31.82 23.81 -1.04
N TYR A 230 -30.57 24.24 -1.20
CA TYR A 230 -29.81 25.05 -0.27
C TYR A 230 -29.47 26.38 -0.93
N ASP A 231 -29.49 27.44 -0.13
CA ASP A 231 -29.09 28.77 -0.57
C ASP A 231 -27.55 28.95 -0.55
N GLU A 232 -27.05 30.11 -0.98
CA GLU A 232 -25.63 30.44 -1.02
C GLU A 232 -24.96 30.35 0.36
N ASN A 233 -25.72 30.64 1.43
CA ASN A 233 -25.30 30.49 2.83
C ASN A 233 -25.36 29.03 3.34
N LYS A 234 -25.65 28.05 2.47
CA LYS A 234 -25.82 26.61 2.80
C LYS A 234 -26.95 26.31 3.78
N GLU A 235 -27.92 27.21 3.90
CA GLU A 235 -29.15 27.02 4.65
C GLU A 235 -30.21 26.33 3.79
N LYS A 236 -31.00 25.44 4.40
CA LYS A 236 -32.00 24.65 3.68
C LYS A 236 -33.27 25.49 3.47
N VAL A 237 -33.53 25.85 2.22
CA VAL A 237 -34.69 26.67 1.85
C VAL A 237 -35.87 25.84 1.34
N VAL A 238 -35.62 24.63 0.81
CA VAL A 238 -36.67 23.75 0.29
C VAL A 238 -36.93 22.58 1.24
N TRP A 239 -38.14 22.52 1.81
CA TRP A 239 -38.58 21.42 2.66
C TRP A 239 -39.63 20.53 1.98
N LYS A 240 -40.48 21.15 1.15
CA LYS A 240 -41.54 20.49 0.38
C LYS A 240 -41.43 20.87 -1.10
N ILE A 241 -42.11 20.12 -1.95
CA ILE A 241 -42.15 20.36 -3.41
C ILE A 241 -42.62 21.78 -3.74
N LYS A 242 -43.54 22.34 -2.94
CA LYS A 242 -44.09 23.69 -3.12
C LYS A 242 -43.06 24.80 -2.88
N ASP A 243 -41.98 24.51 -2.17
CA ASP A 243 -40.95 25.49 -1.82
C ASP A 243 -39.87 25.59 -2.91
N LEU A 244 -39.99 24.80 -4.00
CA LEU A 244 -39.03 24.85 -5.10
C LEU A 244 -39.11 26.20 -5.84
N PRO A 245 -37.97 26.82 -6.20
CA PRO A 245 -37.95 28.14 -6.83
C PRO A 245 -38.65 28.18 -8.20
N ASP A 246 -38.66 27.06 -8.92
CA ASP A 246 -39.22 26.91 -10.26
C ASP A 246 -40.04 25.61 -10.33
N PRO A 247 -41.32 25.66 -10.77
CA PRO A 247 -42.15 24.48 -11.02
C PRO A 247 -41.55 23.46 -12.01
N ALA A 248 -40.62 23.87 -12.87
CA ALA A 248 -39.91 22.98 -13.80
C ALA A 248 -38.91 22.05 -13.09
N ASN A 249 -38.54 22.33 -11.84
CA ASN A 249 -37.61 21.51 -11.08
C ASN A 249 -38.22 20.14 -10.73
N GLU A 250 -37.45 19.08 -10.94
CA GLU A 250 -37.96 17.71 -10.83
C GLU A 250 -37.75 17.06 -9.45
N CYS A 251 -37.05 17.73 -8.52
CA CYS A 251 -36.77 17.15 -7.21
C CYS A 251 -38.05 17.05 -6.38
N THR A 252 -38.30 15.90 -5.78
CA THR A 252 -39.51 15.69 -4.96
C THR A 252 -39.32 16.02 -3.47
N ALA A 253 -38.16 16.56 -3.08
CA ALA A 253 -37.75 16.79 -1.70
C ALA A 253 -37.91 15.56 -0.76
N CYS A 254 -37.91 14.33 -1.30
CA CYS A 254 -38.21 13.10 -0.55
C CYS A 254 -37.09 12.61 0.41
N GLU A 255 -35.90 13.20 0.34
CA GLU A 255 -34.74 12.89 1.20
C GLU A 255 -34.24 11.44 1.15
N ALA A 256 -34.67 10.66 0.17
CA ALA A 256 -34.22 9.28 -0.01
C ALA A 256 -32.69 9.18 -0.22
N CYS A 257 -32.10 10.15 -0.92
CA CYS A 257 -30.65 10.22 -1.13
C CYS A 257 -29.86 10.59 0.14
N VAL A 258 -30.50 11.27 1.10
CA VAL A 258 -29.90 11.70 2.37
C VAL A 258 -29.96 10.55 3.37
N THR A 259 -31.16 10.02 3.59
CA THR A 259 -31.42 8.94 4.56
C THR A 259 -30.64 7.66 4.26
N VAL A 260 -30.33 7.37 2.99
CA VAL A 260 -29.50 6.22 2.60
C VAL A 260 -28.00 6.44 2.79
N CYS A 261 -27.55 7.69 3.00
CA CYS A 261 -26.13 8.00 3.03
C CYS A 261 -25.49 7.53 4.36
N PRO A 262 -24.43 6.68 4.31
CA PRO A 262 -23.81 6.14 5.52
C PRO A 262 -23.02 7.19 6.32
N THR A 263 -22.56 8.25 5.68
CA THR A 263 -21.75 9.33 6.30
C THR A 263 -22.58 10.54 6.71
N HIS A 264 -23.92 10.40 6.76
CA HIS A 264 -24.84 11.44 7.26
C HIS A 264 -24.79 12.79 6.50
N ILE A 265 -24.38 12.77 5.23
CA ILE A 265 -24.38 13.98 4.38
C ILE A 265 -25.65 14.14 3.53
N ASP A 266 -25.91 15.38 3.12
CA ASP A 266 -26.91 15.69 2.11
C ASP A 266 -26.23 16.05 0.78
N ILE A 267 -26.25 15.11 -0.17
CA ILE A 267 -25.64 15.26 -1.49
C ILE A 267 -26.17 16.47 -2.29
N ARG A 268 -27.32 17.05 -1.88
CA ARG A 268 -27.92 18.24 -2.49
C ARG A 268 -27.20 19.53 -2.08
N LYS A 269 -26.34 19.51 -1.07
CA LYS A 269 -25.43 20.62 -0.68
C LYS A 269 -24.23 20.79 -1.60
N GLY A 270 -24.01 19.86 -2.52
CA GLY A 270 -22.85 19.85 -3.42
C GLY A 270 -21.75 18.89 -2.96
N LEU A 271 -20.52 19.13 -3.43
CA LEU A 271 -19.38 18.29 -3.07
C LEU A 271 -19.02 18.49 -1.59
N GLN A 272 -18.93 17.36 -0.88
CA GLN A 272 -18.66 17.29 0.55
C GLN A 272 -17.50 16.33 0.80
N LEU A 273 -16.55 16.73 1.66
CA LEU A 273 -15.32 15.96 1.95
C LEU A 273 -15.60 14.63 2.66
N GLU A 274 -16.79 14.45 3.21
CA GLU A 274 -17.22 13.25 3.90
C GLU A 274 -17.73 12.18 2.92
N CYS A 275 -18.02 12.54 1.66
CA CYS A 275 -18.57 11.62 0.68
C CYS A 275 -17.56 10.54 0.27
N ILE A 276 -17.84 9.28 0.60
CA ILE A 276 -17.00 8.13 0.22
C ILE A 276 -17.29 7.57 -1.19
N ASN A 277 -18.05 8.27 -2.04
CA ASN A 277 -18.43 7.81 -3.40
C ASN A 277 -19.01 6.38 -3.46
N CYS A 278 -19.82 6.01 -2.47
CA CYS A 278 -20.45 4.68 -2.39
C CYS A 278 -21.67 4.47 -3.32
N LEU A 279 -22.16 5.57 -3.92
CA LEU A 279 -23.26 5.65 -4.90
C LEU A 279 -24.65 5.18 -4.44
N GLU A 280 -24.88 4.96 -3.14
CA GLU A 280 -26.23 4.58 -2.66
C GLU A 280 -27.27 5.70 -2.85
N CYS A 281 -26.83 6.95 -2.80
CA CYS A 281 -27.66 8.11 -3.11
C CYS A 281 -28.14 8.11 -4.57
N VAL A 282 -27.32 7.61 -5.50
CA VAL A 282 -27.68 7.43 -6.92
C VAL A 282 -28.76 6.36 -7.05
N ASP A 283 -28.59 5.21 -6.40
CA ASP A 283 -29.57 4.11 -6.40
C ASP A 283 -30.92 4.55 -5.81
N ALA A 284 -30.90 5.26 -4.68
CA ALA A 284 -32.10 5.76 -4.02
C ALA A 284 -32.84 6.78 -4.90
N CYS A 285 -32.12 7.73 -5.49
CA CYS A 285 -32.72 8.72 -6.39
C CYS A 285 -33.27 8.07 -7.67
N THR A 286 -32.56 7.10 -8.25
CA THR A 286 -33.01 6.32 -9.41
C THR A 286 -34.33 5.60 -9.11
N THR A 287 -34.47 5.04 -7.91
CA THR A 287 -35.71 4.35 -7.50
C THR A 287 -36.90 5.31 -7.41
N VAL A 288 -36.68 6.54 -6.94
CA VAL A 288 -37.75 7.56 -6.83
C VAL A 288 -38.10 8.13 -8.20
N MET A 289 -37.09 8.60 -8.96
CA MET A 289 -37.28 9.21 -10.28
C MET A 289 -37.79 8.19 -11.32
N GLY A 290 -37.37 6.93 -11.23
CA GLY A 290 -37.83 5.86 -12.11
C GLY A 290 -39.34 5.62 -12.01
N LYS A 291 -39.95 5.77 -10.82
CA LYS A 291 -41.43 5.70 -10.66
C LYS A 291 -42.16 6.83 -11.41
N LEU A 292 -41.48 7.97 -11.55
CA LEU A 292 -41.94 9.13 -12.30
C LEU A 292 -41.62 9.00 -13.81
N GLY A 293 -40.92 7.95 -14.24
CA GLY A 293 -40.49 7.76 -15.63
C GLY A 293 -39.35 8.69 -16.04
N LYS A 294 -38.58 9.22 -15.07
CA LYS A 294 -37.51 10.19 -15.30
C LYS A 294 -36.14 9.63 -14.89
N PRO A 295 -35.02 10.14 -15.45
CA PRO A 295 -33.68 9.73 -15.04
C PRO A 295 -33.38 10.17 -13.61
N SER A 296 -32.37 9.57 -12.97
CA SER A 296 -31.92 10.00 -11.64
C SER A 296 -31.38 11.44 -11.65
N LEU A 297 -31.69 12.21 -10.60
CA LEU A 297 -31.14 13.56 -10.36
C LEU A 297 -29.75 13.52 -9.72
N VAL A 298 -29.44 12.43 -9.01
CA VAL A 298 -28.10 12.16 -8.50
C VAL A 298 -27.43 11.18 -9.44
N GLN A 299 -26.29 11.55 -10.01
CA GLN A 299 -25.59 10.79 -11.05
C GLN A 299 -24.14 10.56 -10.66
N TRP A 300 -23.56 9.46 -11.14
CA TRP A 300 -22.12 9.24 -11.05
C TRP A 300 -21.49 9.83 -12.31
N SER A 301 -20.98 11.06 -12.19
CA SER A 301 -20.52 11.88 -13.32
C SER A 301 -19.51 12.92 -12.83
N SER A 302 -19.01 13.77 -13.71
CA SER A 302 -18.11 14.88 -13.35
C SER A 302 -18.85 16.21 -13.25
N THR A 303 -18.27 17.17 -12.52
CA THR A 303 -18.84 18.52 -12.34
C THR A 303 -19.06 19.21 -13.68
N ASN A 304 -18.13 19.07 -14.63
CA ASN A 304 -18.28 19.60 -15.99
C ASN A 304 -19.54 19.11 -16.69
N THR A 305 -19.89 17.83 -16.57
CA THR A 305 -21.05 17.27 -17.28
C THR A 305 -22.36 17.66 -16.62
N ILE A 306 -22.41 17.70 -15.30
CA ILE A 306 -23.67 18.00 -14.57
C ILE A 306 -23.94 19.50 -14.45
N VAL A 307 -22.90 20.29 -14.19
CA VAL A 307 -23.02 21.73 -13.94
C VAL A 307 -22.74 22.52 -15.20
N GLU A 308 -21.71 22.20 -15.98
CA GLU A 308 -21.32 22.98 -17.16
C GLU A 308 -21.86 22.43 -18.50
N ASN A 309 -22.52 21.26 -18.51
CA ASN A 309 -22.93 20.53 -19.72
C ASN A 309 -21.77 20.25 -20.70
N LYS A 310 -20.53 20.16 -20.20
CA LYS A 310 -19.34 19.80 -20.98
C LYS A 310 -19.01 18.31 -20.81
N PRO A 311 -18.56 17.61 -21.87
CA PRO A 311 -18.20 16.19 -21.75
C PRO A 311 -17.00 16.02 -20.82
N THR A 312 -17.01 14.97 -20.00
CA THR A 312 -15.89 14.61 -19.12
C THR A 312 -14.67 14.22 -19.97
N LYS A 313 -13.56 14.93 -19.81
CA LYS A 313 -12.29 14.58 -20.45
C LYS A 313 -11.47 13.65 -19.54
N LEU A 314 -11.40 12.36 -19.89
CA LEU A 314 -10.53 11.40 -19.17
C LEU A 314 -9.04 11.67 -19.48
N LEU A 315 -8.70 11.90 -20.74
CA LEU A 315 -7.34 12.27 -21.16
C LEU A 315 -7.16 13.78 -21.04
N ARG A 316 -6.52 14.21 -19.96
CA ARG A 316 -6.24 15.61 -19.64
C ARG A 316 -4.82 15.76 -19.10
N LYS A 317 -4.31 17.00 -19.04
CA LYS A 317 -2.92 17.29 -18.65
C LYS A 317 -2.49 16.56 -17.36
N THR A 318 -3.32 16.58 -16.32
CA THR A 318 -3.05 15.91 -15.05
C THR A 318 -2.94 14.40 -15.20
N THR A 319 -3.91 13.75 -15.85
CA THR A 319 -3.91 12.31 -16.11
C THR A 319 -2.73 11.89 -16.99
N ILE A 320 -2.42 12.65 -18.05
CA ILE A 320 -1.27 12.40 -18.93
C ILE A 320 0.03 12.47 -18.13
N MET A 321 0.18 13.48 -17.27
CA MET A 321 1.38 13.65 -16.44
C MET A 321 1.58 12.48 -15.46
N TYR A 322 0.49 11.96 -14.86
CA TYR A 322 0.56 10.74 -14.05
C TYR A 322 0.96 9.51 -14.88
N PHE A 323 0.38 9.33 -16.07
CA PHE A 323 0.76 8.22 -16.95
C PHE A 323 2.21 8.30 -17.40
N ILE A 324 2.71 9.48 -17.76
CA ILE A 324 4.12 9.69 -18.11
C ILE A 324 5.02 9.35 -16.92
N SER A 325 4.67 9.83 -15.72
CA SER A 325 5.44 9.54 -14.50
C SER A 325 5.45 8.05 -14.15
N LEU A 326 4.32 7.35 -14.33
CA LEU A 326 4.24 5.89 -14.17
C LEU A 326 5.12 5.18 -15.19
N THR A 327 5.08 5.57 -16.45
CA THR A 327 5.91 4.97 -17.51
C THR A 327 7.39 5.17 -17.24
N ILE A 328 7.82 6.37 -16.81
CA ILE A 328 9.22 6.65 -16.44
C ILE A 328 9.63 5.79 -15.25
N THR A 329 8.81 5.74 -14.19
CA THR A 329 9.11 4.93 -13.00
C THR A 329 9.22 3.45 -13.33
N PHE A 330 8.32 2.95 -14.18
CA PHE A 330 8.34 1.56 -14.64
C PHE A 330 9.57 1.27 -15.51
N ALA A 331 9.95 2.18 -16.40
CA ALA A 331 11.15 2.04 -17.22
C ALA A 331 12.43 2.02 -16.36
N LEU A 332 12.52 2.89 -15.35
CA LEU A 332 13.64 2.90 -14.39
C LEU A 332 13.69 1.62 -13.55
N LEU A 333 12.55 1.15 -13.05
CA LEU A 333 12.46 -0.12 -12.34
C LEU A 333 12.95 -1.28 -13.23
N PHE A 334 12.53 -1.31 -14.49
CA PHE A 334 12.95 -2.34 -15.44
C PHE A 334 14.46 -2.26 -15.73
N ALA A 335 15.00 -1.06 -15.96
CA ALA A 335 16.43 -0.86 -16.20
C ALA A 335 17.27 -1.31 -14.99
N MET A 336 16.89 -0.91 -13.78
CA MET A 336 17.62 -1.27 -12.56
C MET A 336 17.44 -2.73 -12.15
N SER A 337 16.33 -3.36 -12.52
CA SER A 337 16.12 -4.79 -12.31
C SER A 337 17.09 -5.63 -13.16
N GLY A 338 17.63 -5.09 -14.26
CA GLY A 338 18.64 -5.75 -15.08
C GLY A 338 20.02 -5.83 -14.42
N GLU A 339 20.31 -4.97 -13.45
CA GLU A 339 21.60 -4.89 -12.74
C GLU A 339 21.63 -5.71 -11.45
N LYS A 340 20.89 -6.83 -11.38
CA LYS A 340 20.83 -7.65 -10.16
C LYS A 340 22.22 -8.18 -9.80
N GLU A 341 22.73 -7.80 -8.63
CA GLU A 341 23.96 -8.38 -8.05
C GLU A 341 23.65 -9.78 -7.48
N TYR A 342 24.33 -10.82 -7.98
CA TYR A 342 24.18 -12.21 -7.53
C TYR A 342 25.05 -12.57 -6.31
N MET A 343 25.74 -11.57 -5.77
CA MET A 343 26.52 -11.62 -4.54
C MET A 343 26.48 -10.22 -3.95
N LEU A 344 26.23 -10.09 -2.65
CA LEU A 344 26.41 -8.82 -1.96
C LEU A 344 27.76 -8.84 -1.25
N LEU A 345 28.59 -7.85 -1.57
CA LEU A 345 29.89 -7.64 -0.93
C LEU A 345 29.92 -6.24 -0.30
N ASN A 346 30.01 -6.21 1.03
CA ASN A 346 30.27 -4.98 1.78
C ASN A 346 31.72 -4.98 2.27
N VAL A 347 32.47 -3.93 1.92
CA VAL A 347 33.86 -3.73 2.30
C VAL A 347 33.93 -2.70 3.43
N ASN A 348 34.20 -3.15 4.65
CA ASN A 348 34.44 -2.26 5.78
C ASN A 348 35.93 -2.24 6.10
N LYS A 349 36.50 -1.06 6.33
CA LYS A 349 37.86 -0.94 6.84
C LYS A 349 37.85 -1.09 8.36
N ASP A 350 38.92 -1.66 8.90
CA ASP A 350 39.15 -1.70 10.35
C ASP A 350 39.44 -0.30 10.92
N THR A 351 39.39 -0.14 12.25
CA THR A 351 39.64 1.16 12.92
C THR A 351 41.08 1.65 12.77
N GLU A 352 42.03 0.74 12.56
CA GLU A 352 43.43 1.08 12.28
C GLU A 352 43.63 1.41 10.79
N LEU A 353 44.27 2.55 10.50
CA LEU A 353 44.51 2.99 9.12
C LEU A 353 45.47 2.06 8.37
N TYR A 354 46.59 1.70 9.01
CA TYR A 354 47.59 0.76 8.51
C TYR A 354 48.44 0.24 9.65
N LYS A 355 49.14 -0.87 9.41
CA LYS A 355 50.18 -1.40 10.29
C LYS A 355 51.45 -1.66 9.47
N ILE A 356 52.58 -1.16 9.96
CA ILE A 356 53.89 -1.38 9.34
C ILE A 356 54.50 -2.63 9.98
N LYS A 357 54.92 -3.58 9.16
CA LYS A 357 55.61 -4.81 9.57
C LYS A 357 57.12 -4.70 9.25
N ASP A 358 57.88 -5.65 9.79
CA ASP A 358 59.32 -5.79 9.52
C ASP A 358 59.58 -5.87 8.01
N GLY A 359 60.56 -5.11 7.52
CA GLY A 359 60.86 -4.98 6.09
C GLY A 359 60.03 -3.93 5.34
N ASN A 360 59.49 -2.93 6.03
CA ASN A 360 58.71 -1.82 5.44
C ASN A 360 57.42 -2.23 4.72
N VAL A 361 56.87 -3.38 5.09
CA VAL A 361 55.62 -3.87 4.51
C VAL A 361 54.45 -3.15 5.17
N VAL A 362 53.67 -2.44 4.37
CA VAL A 362 52.47 -1.72 4.83
C VAL A 362 51.26 -2.62 4.67
N SER A 363 50.57 -2.89 5.79
CA SER A 363 49.37 -3.72 5.83
C SER A 363 48.13 -2.92 6.16
N ASN A 364 47.04 -3.18 5.43
CA ASN A 364 45.73 -2.58 5.65
C ASN A 364 44.70 -3.71 5.86
N ASN A 365 43.94 -3.62 6.95
CA ASN A 365 42.92 -4.62 7.31
C ASN A 365 41.53 -4.18 6.85
N TYR A 366 40.78 -5.14 6.31
CA TYR A 366 39.40 -4.99 5.89
C TYR A 366 38.56 -6.14 6.41
N LEU A 367 37.32 -5.85 6.77
CA LEU A 367 36.28 -6.81 7.06
C LEU A 367 35.30 -6.85 5.88
N LEU A 368 35.37 -7.94 5.12
CA LEU A 368 34.45 -8.22 4.02
C LEU A 368 33.25 -9.02 4.52
N LEU A 369 32.06 -8.55 4.17
CA LEU A 369 30.79 -9.22 4.40
C LEU A 369 30.27 -9.74 3.07
N PHE A 370 30.31 -11.06 2.90
CA PHE A 370 29.79 -11.76 1.73
C PHE A 370 28.40 -12.30 2.03
N GLN A 371 27.49 -12.17 1.08
CA GLN A 371 26.19 -12.82 1.10
C GLN A 371 25.88 -13.42 -0.27
N ASN A 372 25.45 -14.68 -0.25
CA ASN A 372 25.05 -15.39 -1.45
C ASN A 372 23.56 -15.17 -1.69
N THR A 373 23.22 -14.40 -2.72
CA THR A 373 21.83 -14.14 -3.13
C THR A 373 21.34 -15.11 -4.20
N GLU A 374 22.22 -15.98 -4.71
CA GLU A 374 21.90 -17.01 -5.70
C GLU A 374 21.32 -18.26 -5.04
N SER A 375 20.50 -18.99 -5.82
CA SER A 375 19.85 -20.23 -5.38
C SER A 375 20.79 -21.45 -5.28
N LYS A 376 22.06 -21.28 -5.68
CA LYS A 376 23.09 -22.32 -5.70
C LYS A 376 24.21 -22.01 -4.73
N THR A 377 24.87 -23.05 -4.22
CA THR A 377 26.09 -22.90 -3.44
C THR A 377 27.21 -22.40 -4.37
N LEU A 378 27.93 -21.36 -3.95
CA LEU A 378 28.99 -20.72 -4.74
C LEU A 378 30.29 -20.62 -3.94
N THR A 379 31.43 -20.75 -4.61
CA THR A 379 32.75 -20.52 -4.03
C THR A 379 33.29 -19.17 -4.48
N TYR A 380 33.55 -18.28 -3.50
CA TYR A 380 33.99 -16.91 -3.77
C TYR A 380 35.50 -16.74 -3.74
N GLU A 381 36.01 -15.95 -4.69
CA GLU A 381 37.41 -15.58 -4.83
C GLU A 381 37.56 -14.06 -4.98
N LEU A 382 38.76 -13.54 -4.71
CA LEU A 382 39.08 -12.11 -4.75
C LEU A 382 40.28 -11.84 -5.65
N GLU A 383 40.22 -10.72 -6.37
CA GLU A 383 41.27 -10.24 -7.25
C GLU A 383 41.37 -8.70 -7.13
N ILE A 384 42.57 -8.14 -7.26
CA ILE A 384 42.79 -6.69 -7.34
C ILE A 384 42.96 -6.31 -8.81
N VAL A 385 42.22 -5.31 -9.27
CA VAL A 385 42.15 -4.97 -10.71
C VAL A 385 43.13 -3.85 -11.10
N ASP A 386 43.30 -2.85 -10.24
CA ASP A 386 43.90 -1.55 -10.60
C ASP A 386 45.30 -1.28 -10.01
N ASN A 387 45.75 -2.10 -9.05
CA ASN A 387 47.03 -1.89 -8.35
C ASN A 387 47.81 -3.22 -8.20
N PRO A 388 48.73 -3.56 -9.12
CA PRO A 388 49.46 -4.84 -9.09
C PRO A 388 50.49 -4.95 -7.94
N ASP A 389 50.89 -3.81 -7.38
CA ASP A 389 51.86 -3.73 -6.28
C ASP A 389 51.25 -3.97 -4.90
N ILE A 390 49.93 -4.03 -4.81
CA ILE A 390 49.19 -4.36 -3.60
C ILE A 390 48.72 -5.81 -3.73
N LYS A 391 49.08 -6.66 -2.76
CA LYS A 391 48.76 -8.08 -2.76
C LYS A 391 47.80 -8.43 -1.64
N ILE A 392 46.90 -9.38 -1.91
CA ILE A 392 46.05 -9.98 -0.88
C ILE A 392 46.87 -11.05 -0.17
N THR A 393 47.22 -10.83 1.09
CA THR A 393 48.03 -11.79 1.87
C THR A 393 47.20 -12.72 2.74
N ARG A 394 45.98 -12.28 3.11
CA ARG A 394 45.06 -13.07 3.94
C ARG A 394 43.68 -13.12 3.30
N PHE A 395 43.43 -14.14 2.49
CA PHE A 395 42.11 -14.53 2.03
C PHE A 395 42.19 -15.96 1.51
N GLU A 396 41.24 -16.81 1.91
CA GLU A 396 41.10 -18.16 1.39
C GLU A 396 39.74 -18.29 0.72
N PRO A 397 39.68 -18.88 -0.51
CA PRO A 397 38.42 -19.17 -1.15
C PRO A 397 37.52 -20.00 -0.24
N PHE A 398 36.25 -19.64 -0.18
CA PHE A 398 35.30 -20.31 0.69
C PHE A 398 33.95 -20.46 0.01
N THR A 399 33.23 -21.48 0.46
CA THR A 399 31.95 -21.85 -0.12
C THR A 399 30.82 -21.31 0.75
N LEU A 400 29.81 -20.73 0.12
CA LEU A 400 28.65 -20.17 0.79
C LEU A 400 27.35 -20.76 0.23
N SER A 401 26.55 -21.36 1.09
CA SER A 401 25.21 -21.84 0.73
C SER A 401 24.25 -20.67 0.42
N PRO A 402 23.17 -20.91 -0.34
CA PRO A 402 22.15 -19.91 -0.67
C PRO A 402 21.64 -19.16 0.57
N GLY A 403 21.57 -17.83 0.49
CA GLY A 403 21.03 -16.96 1.55
C GLY A 403 21.88 -16.86 2.81
N LYS A 404 23.05 -17.51 2.89
CA LYS A 404 23.95 -17.39 4.03
C LYS A 404 24.86 -16.17 3.88
N MET A 405 25.39 -15.72 5.01
CA MET A 405 26.38 -14.64 5.09
C MET A 405 27.67 -15.16 5.72
N ALA A 406 28.82 -14.67 5.26
CA ALA A 406 30.12 -14.91 5.87
C ALA A 406 30.89 -13.61 6.04
N LYS A 407 31.52 -13.47 7.21
CA LYS A 407 32.50 -12.41 7.49
C LYS A 407 33.89 -12.96 7.21
N LYS A 408 34.68 -12.25 6.40
CA LYS A 408 36.07 -12.60 6.10
C LYS A 408 36.95 -11.39 6.32
N VAL A 409 38.00 -11.59 7.12
CA VAL A 409 39.04 -10.58 7.31
C VAL A 409 40.01 -10.70 6.15
N VAL A 410 40.23 -9.60 5.45
CA VAL A 410 41.16 -9.50 4.32
C VAL A 410 42.26 -8.52 4.66
N ILE A 411 43.50 -8.94 4.43
CA ILE A 411 44.68 -8.10 4.61
C ILE A 411 45.28 -7.83 3.24
N LEU A 412 45.42 -6.55 2.92
CA LEU A 412 46.14 -6.07 1.75
C LEU A 412 47.51 -5.58 2.20
N GLU A 413 48.56 -6.02 1.52
CA GLU A 413 49.94 -5.63 1.82
C GLU A 413 50.67 -5.15 0.58
N THR A 414 51.62 -4.24 0.78
CA THR A 414 52.59 -3.87 -0.24
C THR A 414 53.98 -3.75 0.39
N ASP A 415 54.97 -4.24 -0.34
CA ASP A 415 56.41 -4.16 -0.04
C ASP A 415 57.10 -3.04 -0.84
N LYS A 416 56.37 -2.39 -1.75
CA LYS A 416 56.89 -1.32 -2.60
C LYS A 416 56.52 0.05 -2.06
N LEU A 417 57.39 1.02 -2.34
CA LEU A 417 57.10 2.43 -2.10
C LEU A 417 56.07 2.90 -3.12
N LEU A 418 54.80 3.00 -2.71
CA LEU A 418 53.71 3.43 -3.60
C LEU A 418 53.66 4.95 -3.79
N VAL A 419 53.96 5.72 -2.74
CA VAL A 419 53.95 7.18 -2.76
C VAL A 419 55.06 7.70 -1.86
N ASP A 420 55.89 8.60 -2.39
CA ASP A 420 56.89 9.32 -1.61
C ASP A 420 56.33 10.68 -1.16
N ASN A 421 55.81 10.74 0.07
CA ASN A 421 55.28 11.97 0.66
C ASN A 421 55.55 12.03 2.17
N ASN A 422 56.35 13.00 2.60
CA ASN A 422 56.74 13.17 4.00
C ASN A 422 55.72 13.96 4.85
N LEU A 423 54.70 14.58 4.24
CA LEU A 423 53.80 15.50 4.93
C LEU A 423 52.48 14.86 5.38
N LYS A 424 51.99 13.85 4.64
CA LYS A 424 50.68 13.25 4.91
C LYS A 424 50.60 11.79 4.47
N ASP A 425 49.80 11.01 5.20
CA ASP A 425 49.39 9.68 4.79
C ASP A 425 48.52 9.80 3.52
N THR A 426 48.77 8.96 2.52
CA THR A 426 48.14 9.05 1.20
C THR A 426 47.08 7.97 1.03
N PRO A 427 45.79 8.32 0.84
CA PRO A 427 44.75 7.36 0.50
C PRO A 427 44.85 6.98 -0.99
N ILE A 428 45.07 5.71 -1.27
CA ILE A 428 45.08 5.11 -2.61
C ILE A 428 43.77 4.35 -2.79
N THR A 429 43.08 4.55 -3.90
CA THR A 429 41.87 3.76 -4.21
C THR A 429 42.28 2.44 -4.85
N VAL A 430 41.79 1.34 -4.30
CA VAL A 430 42.01 -0.03 -4.78
C VAL A 430 40.66 -0.65 -5.11
N THR A 431 40.54 -1.23 -6.30
CA THR A 431 39.33 -1.90 -6.74
C THR A 431 39.48 -3.40 -6.54
N ILE A 432 38.69 -3.94 -5.61
CA ILE A 432 38.60 -5.36 -5.32
C ILE A 432 37.47 -5.94 -6.18
N LYS A 433 37.81 -6.91 -7.04
CA LYS A 433 36.87 -7.73 -7.79
C LYS A 433 36.67 -9.03 -7.02
N ALA A 434 35.46 -9.24 -6.53
CA ALA A 434 35.03 -10.53 -6.02
C ALA A 434 34.24 -11.27 -7.09
N TYR A 435 34.48 -12.57 -7.25
CA TYR A 435 33.74 -13.38 -8.22
C TYR A 435 33.50 -14.80 -7.70
N ALA A 436 32.46 -15.47 -8.22
CA ALA A 436 32.24 -16.90 -7.96
C ALA A 436 33.02 -17.73 -8.98
N LYS A 437 33.66 -18.81 -8.53
CA LYS A 437 34.46 -19.69 -9.38
C LYS A 437 33.63 -20.44 -10.42
N GLU A 438 32.40 -20.78 -10.07
CA GLU A 438 31.47 -21.54 -10.91
C GLU A 438 30.88 -20.71 -12.05
N ASP A 439 30.68 -19.41 -11.85
CA ASP A 439 30.10 -18.49 -12.83
C ASP A 439 30.71 -17.08 -12.71
N PRO A 440 31.98 -16.91 -13.13
CA PRO A 440 32.76 -15.70 -12.88
C PRO A 440 32.30 -14.48 -13.68
N GLU A 441 31.56 -14.68 -14.77
CA GLU A 441 31.00 -13.59 -15.57
C GLU A 441 29.68 -13.07 -15.00
N LYS A 442 28.84 -13.97 -14.50
CA LYS A 442 27.53 -13.63 -13.93
C LYS A 442 27.63 -13.14 -12.50
N VAL A 443 28.40 -13.83 -11.65
CA VAL A 443 28.51 -13.52 -10.22
C VAL A 443 29.84 -12.82 -9.97
N LYS A 444 29.89 -11.53 -10.33
CA LYS A 444 31.04 -10.66 -10.05
C LYS A 444 30.58 -9.33 -9.47
N VAL A 445 31.37 -8.81 -8.53
CA VAL A 445 31.12 -7.51 -7.92
C VAL A 445 32.45 -6.77 -7.78
N PHE A 446 32.43 -5.50 -8.16
CA PHE A 446 33.55 -4.59 -7.98
C PHE A 446 33.26 -3.68 -6.78
N ARG A 447 34.18 -3.62 -5.83
CA ARG A 447 34.10 -2.69 -4.69
C ARG A 447 35.40 -1.91 -4.57
N LYS A 448 35.27 -0.60 -4.44
CA LYS A 448 36.38 0.30 -4.17
C LYS A 448 36.67 0.29 -2.68
N ALA A 449 37.93 0.11 -2.34
CA ALA A 449 38.47 0.18 -0.99
C ALA A 449 39.57 1.25 -0.96
N THR A 450 39.73 1.93 0.17
CA THR A 450 40.82 2.90 0.35
C THR A 450 41.98 2.22 1.09
N PHE A 451 43.13 2.13 0.43
CA PHE A 451 44.39 1.69 1.00
C PHE A 451 45.17 2.93 1.49
N PHE A 452 45.44 2.99 2.78
CA PHE A 452 46.22 4.10 3.34
C PHE A 452 47.70 3.74 3.32
N PHE A 453 48.47 4.53 2.59
CA PHE A 453 49.93 4.43 2.56
C PHE A 453 50.52 5.46 3.55
N PRO A 454 51.41 5.05 4.47
CA PRO A 454 52.02 5.95 5.45
C PRO A 454 52.93 6.99 4.78
N ARG A 455 53.12 8.11 5.47
CA ARG A 455 54.22 9.06 5.21
C ARG A 455 55.59 8.38 5.18
N SER A 456 56.47 8.78 4.26
CA SER A 456 57.72 8.04 3.96
C SER A 456 58.70 7.97 5.14
N ASP A 457 58.68 8.95 6.04
CA ASP A 457 59.51 8.98 7.25
C ASP A 457 59.12 7.91 8.28
N LYS A 458 57.89 7.39 8.24
CA LYS A 458 57.47 6.25 9.08
C LYS A 458 57.97 4.91 8.54
N LEU A 459 58.38 4.85 7.27
CA LEU A 459 58.97 3.68 6.63
C LEU A 459 60.50 3.63 6.76
N GLN A 460 61.17 4.70 7.21
CA GLN A 460 62.63 4.73 7.30
C GLN A 460 63.17 4.44 8.72
N LYS A 461 62.42 3.71 9.55
CA LYS A 461 62.85 3.37 10.92
C LYS A 461 63.41 1.97 11.04
#